data_AF-A0A060C167-F1
#
_entry.id   AF-A0A060C167-F1
#
_cell.length_a   1.000
_cell.length_b   1.000
_cell.length_c   1.000
_cell.angle_alpha   90.00
_cell.angle_beta   90.00
_cell.angle_gamma   90.00
#
_symmetry.space_group_name_H-M   'P 1'
#
loop_
_entity.id
_entity.type
_entity.pdbx_description
1 polymer ?
#
loop_
_entity_poly.entity_id
_entity_poly.type
_entity_poly.pdbx_seq_one_letter_code
_entity_poly.pdbx_strand_id
1 'polypeptide(L)'
;SPSRSPEVRDLNDGQTTVLSTVPEDSEDQTLRGLFVRSTDNGIDVINRNSVLLSIDNATLTDLPADAVLRISSSADGTRAWVPDATDAEGIADISGDALETSDGAVLTGLAPDDMRPMLTGIYTELTDTPENTQAALD
;
A
#
# COMPACT_ATOMS: atom_id res chain seq x y z
N SER A 1 6.91 12.04 20.87
CA SER A 1 7.19 12.15 19.43
C SER A 1 6.10 11.39 18.71
N PRO A 2 5.41 11.95 17.71
CA PRO A 2 4.49 11.14 16.94
C PRO A 2 5.31 10.08 16.20
N SER A 3 4.85 8.84 16.30
CA SER A 3 5.41 7.67 15.66
C SER A 3 5.56 7.94 14.16
N ARG A 4 6.76 7.77 13.59
CA ARG A 4 6.90 7.61 12.13
C ARG A 4 6.03 6.41 11.77
N SER A 5 5.12 6.47 10.78
CA SER A 5 4.37 5.27 10.32
C SER A 5 5.34 4.13 9.99
N PRO A 6 5.57 3.18 10.91
CA PRO A 6 6.61 2.17 10.77
C PRO A 6 6.03 0.88 10.17
N GLU A 7 4.70 0.77 10.06
CA GLU A 7 4.03 -0.51 9.83
C GLU A 7 4.50 -1.12 8.52
N VAL A 8 4.60 -0.36 7.42
CA VAL A 8 4.96 -0.93 6.11
C VAL A 8 6.38 -1.50 6.06
N ARG A 9 7.22 -1.28 7.08
CA ARG A 9 8.59 -1.81 7.16
C ARG A 9 8.81 -2.80 8.31
N ASP A 10 7.84 -2.96 9.20
CA ASP A 10 7.92 -3.86 10.35
C ASP A 10 7.51 -5.29 9.99
N LEU A 11 8.25 -5.90 9.05
CA LEU A 11 8.01 -7.25 8.56
C LEU A 11 8.88 -8.27 9.28
N ASN A 12 8.40 -9.52 9.35
CA ASN A 12 9.20 -10.66 9.80
C ASN A 12 10.51 -10.76 9.00
N ASP A 13 11.60 -11.23 9.63
CA ASP A 13 12.92 -11.30 9.00
C ASP A 13 12.89 -11.99 7.62
N GLY A 14 13.33 -11.25 6.58
CA GLY A 14 13.38 -11.73 5.20
C GLY A 14 12.05 -11.70 4.44
N GLN A 15 10.96 -11.26 5.08
CA GLN A 15 9.66 -11.10 4.44
C GLN A 15 9.52 -9.74 3.77
N THR A 16 8.68 -9.69 2.73
CA THR A 16 8.38 -8.45 1.98
C THR A 16 6.89 -8.14 1.90
N THR A 17 6.01 -9.07 2.28
CA THR A 17 4.57 -8.94 2.07
C THR A 17 3.91 -8.14 3.19
N VAL A 18 3.55 -6.90 2.90
CA VAL A 18 2.77 -6.05 3.82
C VAL A 18 1.30 -6.44 3.75
N LEU A 19 0.79 -6.63 2.53
CA LEU A 19 -0.58 -7.07 2.28
C LEU A 19 -0.64 -7.94 1.02
N SER A 20 -1.41 -9.01 1.09
CA SER A 20 -1.83 -9.79 -0.07
C SER A 20 -3.31 -10.16 0.03
N THR A 21 -4.03 -10.16 -1.11
CA THR A 21 -5.43 -10.60 -1.17
C THR A 21 -5.59 -12.10 -1.46
N VAL A 22 -4.46 -12.79 -1.68
CA VAL A 22 -4.37 -14.24 -1.91
C VAL A 22 -3.21 -14.82 -1.08
N PRO A 23 -3.24 -16.12 -0.70
CA PRO A 23 -2.10 -16.76 -0.06
C PRO A 23 -0.84 -16.71 -0.93
N GLU A 24 0.34 -16.60 -0.32
CA GLU A 24 1.62 -16.51 -1.03
C GLU A 24 1.92 -17.73 -1.92
N ASP A 25 1.50 -18.92 -1.48
CA ASP A 25 1.67 -20.19 -2.20
C ASP A 25 0.57 -20.46 -3.25
N SER A 26 -0.27 -19.46 -3.57
CA SER A 26 -1.33 -19.64 -4.57
C SER A 26 -0.77 -19.74 -5.98
N GLU A 27 -1.33 -20.66 -6.78
CA GLU A 27 -1.03 -20.76 -8.21
C GLU A 27 -1.38 -19.45 -8.94
N ASP A 28 -0.45 -18.96 -9.76
CA ASP A 28 -0.49 -17.66 -10.45
C ASP A 28 -0.92 -16.48 -9.56
N GLN A 29 -0.47 -16.43 -8.31
CA GLN A 29 -0.86 -15.38 -7.38
C GLN A 29 -0.77 -13.97 -7.99
N THR A 30 0.30 -13.67 -8.73
CA THR A 30 0.54 -12.35 -9.33
C THR A 30 -0.46 -12.01 -10.41
N LEU A 31 -1.04 -12.98 -11.13
CA LEU A 31 -2.05 -12.74 -12.17
C LEU A 31 -3.44 -12.45 -11.60
N ARG A 32 -3.68 -12.77 -10.33
CA ARG A 32 -5.01 -12.79 -9.72
C ARG A 32 -5.15 -11.85 -8.54
N GLY A 33 -4.12 -11.71 -7.71
CA GLY A 33 -4.16 -10.95 -6.47
C GLY A 33 -3.77 -9.49 -6.59
N LEU A 34 -3.91 -8.80 -5.46
CA LEU A 34 -3.29 -7.52 -5.17
C LEU A 34 -2.27 -7.69 -4.05
N PHE A 35 -1.12 -7.04 -4.21
CA PHE A 35 0.03 -7.14 -3.33
C PHE A 35 0.54 -5.74 -2.98
N VAL A 36 0.83 -5.52 -1.71
CA VAL A 36 1.69 -4.44 -1.24
C VAL A 36 2.96 -5.09 -0.70
N ARG A 37 4.10 -4.76 -1.32
CA ARG A 37 5.41 -5.30 -0.94
C ARG A 37 6.32 -4.19 -0.47
N SER A 38 7.01 -4.44 0.63
CA SER A 38 8.09 -3.60 1.14
C SER A 38 9.39 -4.35 0.94
N THR A 39 10.28 -3.78 0.14
CA THR A 39 11.56 -4.37 -0.23
C THR A 39 12.70 -3.45 0.19
N ASP A 40 13.94 -3.90 0.01
CA ASP A 40 15.12 -3.07 0.21
C ASP A 40 15.13 -1.81 -0.68
N ASN A 41 14.34 -1.76 -1.75
CA ASN A 41 14.29 -0.63 -2.68
C ASN A 41 13.16 0.35 -2.40
N GLY A 42 12.17 -0.02 -1.58
CA GLY A 42 10.98 0.78 -1.33
C GLY A 42 9.71 -0.07 -1.31
N ILE A 43 8.58 0.55 -1.63
CA ILE A 43 7.24 -0.07 -1.60
C ILE A 43 6.69 -0.20 -3.01
N ASP A 44 6.14 -1.36 -3.33
CA ASP A 44 5.43 -1.63 -4.58
C ASP A 44 3.98 -2.03 -4.30
N VAL A 45 3.05 -1.46 -5.07
CA VAL A 45 1.65 -1.87 -5.15
C VAL A 45 1.40 -2.50 -6.50
N ILE A 46 1.02 -3.77 -6.49
CA ILE A 46 0.84 -4.60 -7.68
C ILE A 46 -0.59 -5.14 -7.68
N ASN A 47 -1.29 -5.03 -8.80
CA ASN A 47 -2.60 -5.62 -8.99
C ASN A 47 -2.63 -6.41 -10.30
N ARG A 48 -2.87 -7.72 -10.22
CA ARG A 48 -2.96 -8.62 -11.39
C ARG A 48 -1.82 -8.43 -12.40
N ASN A 49 -0.58 -8.46 -11.91
CA ASN A 49 0.68 -8.32 -12.66
C ASN A 49 0.91 -6.93 -13.27
N SER A 50 0.12 -5.94 -12.88
CA SER A 50 0.34 -4.52 -13.18
C SER A 50 0.91 -3.82 -11.95
N VAL A 51 2.05 -3.14 -12.09
CA VAL A 51 2.57 -2.25 -11.06
C VAL A 51 1.75 -0.96 -11.11
N LEU A 52 1.01 -0.69 -10.03
CA LEU A 52 0.22 0.53 -9.90
C LEU A 52 1.06 1.68 -9.37
N LEU A 53 1.83 1.45 -8.32
CA LEU A 53 2.62 2.47 -7.65
C LEU A 53 3.91 1.85 -7.13
N SER A 54 5.03 2.53 -7.35
CA SER A 54 6.32 2.20 -6.76
C SER A 54 6.85 3.46 -6.10
N ILE A 55 7.23 3.37 -4.82
CA ILE A 55 7.76 4.48 -4.04
C ILE A 55 9.13 4.06 -3.52
N ASP A 56 10.17 4.75 -3.96
CA ASP A 56 11.54 4.44 -3.52
C ASP A 56 11.82 4.89 -2.09
N ASN A 57 12.93 4.41 -1.53
CA ASN A 57 13.33 4.74 -0.16
C ASN A 57 13.55 6.23 0.10
N ALA A 58 14.06 6.97 -0.88
CA ALA A 58 14.31 8.40 -0.72
C ALA A 58 12.97 9.12 -0.55
N THR A 59 12.04 8.85 -1.45
CA THR A 59 10.67 9.37 -1.43
C THR A 59 9.96 8.98 -0.13
N LEU A 60 10.03 7.72 0.30
CA LEU A 60 9.43 7.27 1.56
C LEU A 60 9.97 7.99 2.78
N THR A 61 11.25 8.36 2.77
CA THR A 61 11.88 9.09 3.89
C THR A 61 11.42 10.54 3.94
N ASP A 62 11.07 11.11 2.78
CA ASP A 62 10.64 12.50 2.63
C ASP A 62 9.11 12.68 2.76
N LEU A 63 8.34 11.58 2.85
CA LEU A 63 6.89 11.64 3.05
C LEU A 63 6.52 12.28 4.40
N PRO A 64 5.38 12.99 4.48
CA PRO A 64 4.78 13.38 5.74
C PRO A 64 4.65 12.19 6.70
N ALA A 65 4.81 12.44 8.00
CA ALA A 65 4.79 11.38 9.01
C ALA A 65 3.42 10.68 9.12
N ASP A 66 2.36 11.36 8.71
CA ASP A 66 0.97 10.89 8.65
C ASP A 66 0.54 10.49 7.23
N ALA A 67 1.48 10.35 6.30
CA ALA A 67 1.17 9.88 4.95
C ALA A 67 0.59 8.46 4.99
N VAL A 68 -0.51 8.26 4.27
CA VAL A 68 -1.22 6.98 4.18
C VAL A 68 -1.23 6.51 2.73
N LEU A 69 -0.83 5.26 2.50
CA LEU A 69 -1.05 4.61 1.21
C LEU A 69 -2.51 4.17 1.10
N ARG A 70 -3.20 4.61 0.05
CA ARG A 70 -4.57 4.21 -0.30
C ARG A 70 -4.60 3.29 -1.49
N ILE A 71 -5.53 2.34 -1.44
CA ILE A 71 -5.84 1.45 -2.54
C ILE A 71 -7.36 1.35 -2.64
N SER A 72 -7.90 1.55 -3.84
CA SER A 72 -9.31 1.37 -4.14
C SER A 72 -9.46 0.52 -5.40
N SER A 73 -10.41 -0.42 -5.39
CA SER A 73 -10.67 -1.30 -6.52
C SER A 73 -12.17 -1.46 -6.74
N SER A 74 -12.63 -1.10 -7.94
CA SER A 74 -14.03 -1.14 -8.36
C SER A 74 -14.15 -1.69 -9.78
N ALA A 75 -15.36 -1.79 -10.31
CA ALA A 75 -15.58 -2.19 -11.70
C ALA A 75 -14.98 -1.20 -12.72
N ASP A 76 -14.71 0.04 -12.31
CA ASP A 76 -14.19 1.10 -13.18
C ASP A 76 -12.65 1.17 -13.20
N GLY A 77 -12.00 0.51 -12.24
CA GLY A 77 -10.54 0.54 -12.13
C GLY A 77 -10.01 0.23 -10.74
N THR A 78 -8.69 0.05 -10.66
CA THR A 78 -7.94 -0.05 -9.40
C THR A 78 -6.90 1.05 -9.32
N ARG A 79 -6.99 1.89 -8.29
CA ARG A 79 -6.09 3.01 -8.02
C ARG A 79 -5.28 2.74 -6.76
N ALA A 80 -4.00 3.07 -6.79
CA ALA A 80 -3.13 3.16 -5.62
C ALA A 80 -2.53 4.57 -5.57
N TRP A 81 -2.59 5.25 -4.42
CA TRP A 81 -2.06 6.60 -4.28
C TRP A 81 -1.74 6.98 -2.84
N VAL A 82 -0.86 7.97 -2.67
CA VAL A 82 -0.70 8.70 -1.41
C VAL A 82 -1.53 9.99 -1.55
N PRO A 83 -2.59 10.21 -0.77
CA PRO A 83 -3.41 11.43 -0.84
C PRO A 83 -2.61 12.67 -0.44
N ASP A 84 -2.88 13.82 -1.08
CA ASP A 84 -2.33 15.12 -0.66
C ASP A 84 -3.01 15.64 0.63
N ALA A 85 -4.27 15.27 0.82
CA ALA A 85 -5.03 15.54 2.05
C ALA A 85 -5.92 14.36 2.42
N THR A 86 -6.08 14.12 3.71
CA THR A 86 -7.10 13.24 4.28
C THR A 86 -8.12 14.07 5.05
N ASP A 87 -9.37 13.60 5.16
CA ASP A 87 -10.32 14.21 6.08
C ASP A 87 -9.95 13.92 7.56
N ALA A 88 -10.76 14.43 8.49
CA ALA A 88 -10.51 14.30 9.92
C ALA A 88 -10.62 12.85 10.43
N GLU A 89 -11.32 11.99 9.70
CA GLU A 89 -11.40 10.55 9.94
C GLU A 89 -10.24 9.77 9.30
N GLY A 90 -9.31 10.46 8.64
CA GLY A 90 -8.26 9.80 7.90
C GLY A 90 -8.87 8.94 6.80
N ILE A 91 -9.86 9.45 6.07
CA ILE A 91 -10.38 8.87 4.83
C ILE A 91 -10.05 9.87 3.72
N ALA A 92 -9.40 9.40 2.66
CA ALA A 92 -9.21 10.22 1.46
C ALA A 92 -10.32 9.91 0.48
N ASP A 93 -10.86 10.94 -0.18
CA ASP A 93 -11.74 10.74 -1.33
C ASP A 93 -11.02 9.91 -2.40
N ILE A 94 -11.69 8.89 -2.93
CA ILE A 94 -11.17 8.03 -4.01
C ILE A 94 -10.86 8.86 -5.26
N SER A 95 -11.59 9.96 -5.48
CA SER A 95 -11.31 10.96 -6.51
C SER A 95 -10.34 12.08 -6.09
N GLY A 96 -9.83 12.06 -4.87
CA GLY A 96 -8.94 13.10 -4.34
C GLY A 96 -7.57 13.16 -5.01
N ASP A 97 -6.94 14.33 -4.87
CA ASP A 97 -5.59 14.59 -5.38
C ASP A 97 -4.56 13.72 -4.65
N ALA A 98 -3.54 13.31 -5.40
CA ALA A 98 -2.40 12.57 -4.86
C ALA A 98 -1.26 13.55 -4.57
N LEU A 99 -0.49 13.23 -3.54
CA LEU A 99 0.67 13.99 -3.12
C LEU A 99 1.69 14.09 -4.27
N GLU A 100 2.18 15.30 -4.52
CA GLU A 100 3.28 15.58 -5.43
C GLU A 100 4.57 15.68 -4.62
N THR A 101 5.60 14.94 -5.03
CA THR A 101 6.93 14.98 -4.43
C THR A 101 7.63 16.29 -4.76
N SER A 102 8.72 16.58 -4.04
CA SER A 102 9.47 17.83 -4.22
C SER A 102 10.09 18.00 -5.62
N ASP A 103 10.27 16.91 -6.35
CA ASP A 103 10.76 16.87 -7.73
C ASP A 103 9.64 16.81 -8.79
N GLY A 104 8.37 16.90 -8.36
CA GLY A 104 7.20 17.01 -9.22
C GLY A 104 6.56 15.67 -9.63
N ALA A 105 6.94 14.56 -9.01
CA ALA A 105 6.32 13.26 -9.27
C ALA A 105 5.03 13.11 -8.43
N VAL A 106 3.93 12.74 -9.08
CA VAL A 106 2.65 12.52 -8.39
C VAL A 106 2.56 11.06 -7.94
N LEU A 107 2.34 10.82 -6.65
CA LEU A 107 2.33 9.49 -6.05
C LEU A 107 1.00 8.77 -6.26
N THR A 108 0.71 8.40 -7.51
CA THR A 108 -0.51 7.70 -7.91
C THR A 108 -0.25 6.75 -9.08
N GLY A 109 -1.08 5.72 -9.18
CA GLY A 109 -1.29 5.00 -10.44
C GLY A 109 -2.64 4.30 -10.50
N LEU A 110 -3.04 3.99 -11.73
CA LEU A 110 -4.37 3.50 -12.07
C LEU A 110 -4.26 2.37 -13.09
N ALA A 111 -4.83 1.22 -12.78
CA ALA A 111 -5.22 0.24 -13.77
C ALA A 111 -6.68 0.49 -14.14
N PRO A 112 -6.98 0.94 -15.38
CA PRO A 112 -8.36 1.12 -15.84
C PRO A 112 -9.04 -0.24 -16.06
N ASP A 113 -10.34 -0.19 -16.37
CA ASP A 113 -11.22 -1.36 -16.56
C ASP A 113 -11.39 -2.21 -15.29
N ASP A 114 -12.23 -3.26 -15.39
CA ASP A 114 -12.46 -4.17 -14.27
C ASP A 114 -11.22 -5.05 -14.00
N MET A 115 -10.33 -4.49 -13.19
CA MET A 115 -9.11 -5.09 -12.73
C MET A 115 -9.21 -5.53 -11.27
N ARG A 116 -10.43 -5.74 -10.73
CA ARG A 116 -10.59 -6.16 -9.34
C ARG A 116 -9.78 -7.42 -9.02
N PRO A 117 -8.98 -7.42 -7.93
CA PRO A 117 -8.22 -8.59 -7.55
C PRO A 117 -9.16 -9.68 -7.04
N MET A 118 -8.68 -10.91 -7.13
CA MET A 118 -9.23 -12.01 -6.36
C MET A 118 -8.98 -11.75 -4.88
N LEU A 119 -10.04 -11.88 -4.07
CA LEU A 119 -10.00 -11.75 -2.63
C LEU A 119 -10.41 -13.07 -2.00
N THR A 120 -9.43 -13.83 -1.51
CA THR A 120 -9.67 -15.06 -0.74
C THR A 120 -9.42 -14.87 0.76
N GLY A 121 -8.73 -13.79 1.11
CA GLY A 121 -8.42 -13.37 2.47
C GLY A 121 -7.53 -12.13 2.45
N ILE A 122 -7.16 -11.63 3.62
CA ILE A 122 -6.13 -10.61 3.76
C ILE A 122 -4.97 -11.26 4.51
N TYR A 123 -3.80 -11.29 3.90
CA TYR A 123 -2.59 -11.94 4.41
C TYR A 123 -1.50 -10.89 4.59
N THR A 124 -0.68 -11.05 5.62
CA THR A 124 0.39 -10.12 5.97
C THR A 124 1.53 -10.86 6.65
N GLU A 125 2.76 -10.37 6.46
CA GLU A 125 3.96 -10.80 7.15
C GLU A 125 4.48 -9.74 8.13
N LEU A 126 3.61 -8.80 8.53
CA LEU A 126 3.90 -7.85 9.59
C LEU A 126 4.24 -8.59 10.89
N THR A 127 5.27 -8.12 11.57
CA THR A 127 5.72 -8.68 12.82
C THR A 127 4.62 -8.50 13.86
N ASP A 128 4.16 -9.60 14.46
CA ASP A 128 3.19 -9.57 15.54
C ASP A 128 3.90 -9.21 16.86
N THR A 129 4.10 -7.91 17.08
CA THR A 129 4.56 -7.36 18.35
C THR A 129 3.38 -6.82 19.15
N PRO A 130 3.42 -6.84 20.50
CA PRO A 130 2.38 -6.23 21.33
C PRO A 130 2.12 -4.75 20.99
N GLU A 131 3.15 -4.03 20.52
CA GLU A 131 3.06 -2.64 20.07
C GLU A 131 2.25 -2.52 18.75
N ASN A 132 2.49 -3.40 17.78
CA ASN A 132 1.73 -3.45 16.52
C ASN A 132 0.28 -3.92 16.75
N THR A 133 0.05 -4.86 17.66
CA THR A 133 -1.31 -5.28 18.05
C THR A 133 -2.09 -4.13 18.68
N GLN A 134 -1.44 -3.32 19.53
CA GLN A 134 -2.09 -2.20 20.20
C GLN A 134 -2.42 -1.06 19.24
N ALA A 135 -1.55 -0.77 18.26
CA ALA A 135 -1.78 0.22 17.21
C ALA A 135 -2.93 -0.15 16.26
N ALA A 136 -3.23 -1.45 16.08
CA ALA A 136 -4.36 -1.92 15.26
C ALA A 136 -5.73 -1.87 15.96
N LEU A 137 -5.76 -1.60 17.27
CA LEU A 137 -6.98 -1.56 18.09
C LEU A 137 -7.47 -0.14 18.41
N ASP A 138 -6.63 0.87 18.20
CA ASP A 138 -6.90 2.30 18.41
C ASP A 138 -7.30 3.00 17.09
#